data_AF-A0A8J1JVB0-F1
#
_entry.id   AF-A0A8J1JVB0-F1
#
_cell.length_a   1.000
_cell.length_b   1.000
_cell.length_c   1.000
_cell.angle_alpha   90.00
_cell.angle_beta   90.00
_cell.angle_gamma   90.00
#
_symmetry.space_group_name_H-M   'P 1'
#
loop_
_entity.id
_entity.type
_entity.pdbx_description
1 polymer ?
#
loop_
_entity_poly.entity_id
_entity_poly.type
_entity_poly.pdbx_seq_one_letter_code
_entity_poly.pdbx_strand_id
1 'polypeptide(L)'
;MLILQLCVSHLGILAIKAINLFFLLKSFPFSRSQTFVSFLESCLEKDPSRRWSAEELLQHPFIAELPPTKTIRAEIEEHLRAVQNRPAKQGLRAVRWAREQLRRAREQLRRAREQLRGAREQLQRAMEPLRRAMEPLRRAREQLRQARKHLRPCCAMEHLRRACNFCAIETSPEQKEAQQMALEGFACV
;
A
#
# COMPACT_ATOMS: atom_id res chain seq x y z
N MET A 1 2.81 -69.04 5.84
CA MET A 1 2.84 -68.39 7.18
C MET A 1 2.83 -66.86 7.15
N LEU A 2 3.22 -66.17 6.06
CA LEU A 2 3.27 -64.69 6.04
C LEU A 2 1.90 -63.99 5.89
N ILE A 3 0.90 -64.62 5.25
CA ILE A 3 -0.43 -63.99 5.04
C ILE A 3 -1.24 -63.90 6.34
N LEU A 4 -1.15 -64.93 7.20
CA LEU A 4 -1.79 -64.95 8.52
C LEU A 4 -1.21 -63.89 9.47
N GLN A 5 0.08 -63.55 9.33
CA GLN A 5 0.75 -62.57 10.19
C GLN A 5 0.36 -61.13 9.85
N LEU A 6 0.10 -60.83 8.56
CA LEU A 6 -0.46 -59.53 8.14
C LEU A 6 -1.91 -59.35 8.58
N CYS A 7 -2.74 -60.40 8.56
CA CYS A 7 -4.12 -60.34 9.05
C CYS A 7 -4.19 -60.01 10.55
N VAL A 8 -3.33 -60.60 11.39
CA VAL A 8 -3.29 -60.33 12.84
C VAL A 8 -2.83 -58.88 13.12
N SER A 9 -1.90 -58.36 12.32
CA SER A 9 -1.39 -57.00 12.44
C SER A 9 -2.46 -55.95 12.07
N HIS A 10 -3.20 -56.21 10.99
CA HIS A 10 -4.25 -55.31 10.51
C HIS A 10 -5.50 -55.36 11.40
N LEU A 11 -5.87 -56.54 11.93
CA LEU A 11 -6.90 -56.67 12.96
C LEU A 11 -6.51 -55.97 14.27
N GLY A 12 -5.24 -56.04 14.68
CA GLY A 12 -4.74 -55.37 15.88
C GLY A 12 -4.81 -53.84 15.80
N ILE A 13 -4.47 -53.24 14.65
CA ILE A 13 -4.56 -51.78 14.44
C ILE A 13 -6.02 -51.32 14.38
N LEU A 14 -6.91 -52.11 13.76
CA LEU A 14 -8.36 -51.86 13.76
C LEU A 14 -8.94 -51.94 15.19
N ALA A 15 -8.51 -52.91 15.99
CA ALA A 15 -8.93 -53.05 17.38
C ALA A 15 -8.45 -51.88 18.25
N ILE A 16 -7.21 -51.42 18.09
CA ILE A 16 -6.67 -50.26 18.83
C ILE A 16 -7.40 -48.96 18.42
N LYS A 17 -7.70 -48.77 17.13
CA LYS A 17 -8.53 -47.63 16.67
C LYS A 17 -9.96 -47.69 17.22
N ALA A 18 -10.56 -48.88 17.31
CA ALA A 18 -11.90 -49.07 17.88
C ALA A 18 -11.92 -48.80 19.39
N ILE A 19 -10.89 -49.22 20.14
CA ILE A 19 -10.75 -48.94 21.58
C ILE A 19 -10.56 -47.45 21.84
N ASN A 20 -9.76 -46.77 21.02
CA ASN A 20 -9.52 -45.32 21.14
C ASN A 20 -10.77 -44.51 20.76
N LEU A 21 -11.52 -44.96 19.74
CA LEU A 21 -12.80 -44.39 19.35
C LEU A 21 -13.88 -44.59 20.42
N PHE A 22 -13.91 -45.75 21.08
CA PHE A 22 -14.80 -46.01 22.22
C PHE A 22 -14.48 -45.11 23.42
N PHE A 23 -13.19 -44.89 23.72
CA PHE A 23 -12.77 -43.94 24.76
C PHE A 23 -13.13 -42.49 24.41
N LEU A 24 -12.91 -42.06 23.16
CA LEU A 24 -13.35 -40.74 22.67
C LEU A 24 -14.87 -40.58 22.69
N LEU A 25 -15.62 -41.64 22.35
CA LEU A 25 -17.06 -41.71 22.50
C LEU A 25 -17.49 -41.76 23.98
N LYS A 26 -16.64 -42.02 24.96
CA LYS A 26 -17.04 -41.84 26.38
C LYS A 26 -16.78 -40.42 26.89
N SER A 27 -15.84 -39.70 26.25
CA SER A 27 -15.36 -38.39 26.71
C SER A 27 -16.17 -37.17 26.25
N PHE A 28 -17.20 -37.32 25.41
CA PHE A 28 -18.10 -36.22 25.01
C PHE A 28 -19.48 -36.38 25.69
N PRO A 29 -19.76 -35.74 26.83
CA PRO A 29 -20.93 -36.05 27.65
C PRO A 29 -22.13 -35.13 27.42
N PHE A 30 -22.03 -34.13 26.54
CA PHE A 30 -23.15 -33.23 26.27
C PHE A 30 -23.91 -33.74 25.02
N SER A 31 -25.16 -34.16 25.21
CA SER A 31 -26.19 -34.50 24.20
C SER A 31 -26.09 -35.81 23.39
N ARG A 32 -26.02 -36.97 24.04
CA ARG A 32 -26.33 -38.26 23.38
C ARG A 32 -27.58 -38.92 23.94
N SER A 33 -28.42 -39.45 23.05
CA SER A 33 -29.62 -40.18 23.45
C SER A 33 -29.24 -41.50 24.13
N GLN A 34 -30.00 -41.89 25.14
CA GLN A 34 -29.79 -43.15 25.85
C GLN A 34 -29.89 -44.36 24.91
N THR A 35 -30.75 -44.28 23.89
CA THR A 35 -30.92 -45.31 22.84
C THR A 35 -29.69 -45.46 21.95
N PHE A 36 -28.97 -44.38 21.66
CA PHE A 36 -27.74 -44.44 20.88
C PHE A 36 -26.61 -45.07 21.69
N VAL A 37 -26.53 -44.76 22.99
CA VAL A 37 -25.53 -45.36 23.88
C VAL A 37 -25.76 -46.86 24.02
N SER A 38 -26.99 -47.32 24.24
CA SER A 38 -27.30 -48.75 24.32
C SER A 38 -26.98 -49.48 23.01
N PHE A 39 -27.24 -48.84 21.87
CA PHE A 39 -26.86 -49.39 20.56
C PHE A 39 -25.34 -49.59 20.44
N LEU A 40 -24.55 -48.59 20.87
CA LEU A 40 -23.09 -48.68 20.86
C LEU A 40 -22.57 -49.75 21.82
N GLU A 41 -23.19 -49.93 22.98
CA GLU A 41 -22.82 -50.98 23.94
C GLU A 41 -23.04 -52.37 23.33
N SER A 42 -24.17 -52.60 22.65
CA SER A 42 -24.43 -53.85 21.92
C SER A 42 -23.46 -54.07 20.75
N CYS A 43 -23.09 -53.01 20.02
CA CYS A 43 -22.14 -53.08 18.91
C CYS A 43 -20.69 -53.37 19.36
N LEU A 44 -20.30 -52.78 20.50
CA LEU A 44 -18.91 -52.74 20.97
C LEU A 44 -18.65 -53.66 22.17
N GLU A 45 -19.54 -54.64 22.41
CA GLU A 45 -19.35 -55.68 23.41
C GLU A 45 -18.05 -56.44 23.14
N LYS A 46 -17.25 -56.60 24.20
CA LYS A 46 -15.88 -57.13 24.10
C LYS A 46 -15.88 -58.64 23.97
N ASP A 47 -16.82 -59.30 24.62
CA ASP A 47 -17.02 -60.74 24.54
C ASP A 47 -17.71 -61.10 23.21
N PRO A 48 -17.05 -61.85 22.30
CA PRO A 48 -17.63 -62.22 21.01
C PRO A 48 -18.92 -63.02 21.13
N SER A 49 -19.09 -63.81 22.20
CA SER A 49 -20.29 -64.62 22.42
C SER A 49 -21.48 -63.81 22.92
N ARG A 50 -21.24 -62.59 23.41
CA ARG A 50 -22.27 -61.66 23.92
C ARG A 50 -22.53 -60.49 22.98
N ARG A 51 -21.70 -60.32 21.95
CA ARG A 51 -21.85 -59.30 20.92
C ARG A 51 -23.02 -59.64 20.01
N TRP A 52 -23.84 -58.63 19.73
CA TRP A 52 -24.98 -58.78 18.83
C TRP A 52 -24.53 -58.97 17.37
N SER A 53 -25.29 -59.79 16.64
CA SER A 53 -25.17 -59.97 15.21
C SER A 53 -25.73 -58.77 14.43
N ALA A 54 -25.42 -58.67 13.13
CA ALA A 54 -25.95 -57.60 12.28
C ALA A 54 -27.49 -57.59 12.23
N GLU A 55 -28.11 -58.78 12.18
CA GLU A 55 -29.57 -58.94 12.17
C GLU A 55 -30.20 -58.44 13.47
N GLU A 56 -29.61 -58.76 14.63
CA GLU A 56 -30.06 -58.29 15.94
C GLU A 56 -29.86 -56.78 16.10
N LEU A 57 -28.74 -56.23 15.60
CA LEU A 57 -28.47 -54.79 15.64
C LEU A 57 -29.46 -53.97 14.80
N LEU A 58 -29.93 -54.50 13.68
CA LEU A 58 -30.98 -53.86 12.86
C LEU A 58 -32.32 -53.76 13.59
N GLN A 59 -32.58 -54.66 14.55
CA GLN A 59 -33.79 -54.65 15.37
C GLN A 59 -33.69 -53.73 16.59
N HIS A 60 -32.51 -53.21 16.90
CA HIS A 60 -32.32 -52.34 18.06
C HIS A 60 -33.15 -51.04 17.91
N PRO A 61 -33.80 -50.51 18.98
CA PRO A 61 -34.67 -49.33 18.91
C PRO A 61 -34.03 -48.11 18.22
N PHE A 62 -32.73 -47.90 18.40
CA PHE A 62 -31.98 -46.84 17.71
C PHE A 62 -32.07 -46.88 16.18
N ILE A 63 -32.14 -48.07 15.57
CA ILE A 63 -32.26 -48.25 14.13
C ILE A 63 -33.72 -48.45 13.72
N ALA A 64 -34.49 -49.21 14.51
CA ALA A 64 -35.88 -49.53 14.20
C ALA A 64 -36.80 -48.30 14.27
N GLU A 65 -36.53 -47.35 15.17
CA GLU A 65 -37.32 -46.12 15.34
C GLU A 65 -36.78 -44.94 14.53
N LEU A 66 -35.93 -45.20 13.53
CA LEU A 66 -35.43 -44.12 12.68
C LEU A 66 -36.56 -43.48 11.87
N PRO A 67 -36.53 -42.15 11.68
CA PRO A 67 -37.44 -41.50 10.76
C PRO A 67 -37.25 -42.07 9.35
N PRO A 68 -38.28 -41.97 8.48
CA PRO A 68 -38.25 -42.54 7.15
C PRO A 68 -36.98 -42.12 6.38
N THR A 69 -36.34 -43.06 5.69
CA THR A 69 -35.06 -42.84 4.98
C THR A 69 -35.09 -41.61 4.06
N LYS A 70 -36.24 -41.34 3.43
CA LYS A 70 -36.46 -40.17 2.59
C LYS A 70 -36.24 -38.84 3.32
N THR A 71 -36.66 -38.73 4.58
CA THR A 71 -36.54 -37.53 5.41
C THR A 71 -35.08 -37.29 5.77
N ILE A 72 -34.42 -38.32 6.31
CA ILE A 72 -32.99 -38.26 6.66
C ILE A 72 -32.15 -37.90 5.43
N ARG A 73 -32.44 -38.53 4.29
CA ARG A 73 -31.75 -38.25 3.03
C ARG A 73 -31.96 -36.81 2.57
N ALA A 74 -33.17 -36.27 2.66
CA ALA A 74 -33.46 -34.88 2.31
C ALA A 74 -32.70 -33.88 3.22
N GLU A 75 -32.68 -34.13 4.53
CA GLU A 75 -31.93 -33.30 5.50
C GLU A 75 -30.42 -33.33 5.23
N ILE A 76 -29.86 -34.52 4.94
CA ILE A 76 -28.45 -34.67 4.56
C ILE A 76 -28.17 -33.92 3.26
N GLU A 77 -29.01 -34.07 2.24
CA GLU A 77 -28.85 -33.38 0.95
C GLU A 77 -28.92 -31.85 1.12
N GLU A 78 -29.82 -31.34 1.96
CA GLU A 78 -29.90 -29.92 2.30
C GLU A 78 -28.63 -29.44 3.00
N HIS A 79 -28.15 -30.18 4.01
CA HIS A 79 -26.93 -29.85 4.72
C HIS A 79 -25.71 -29.82 3.77
N LEU A 80 -25.58 -30.83 2.91
CA LEU A 80 -24.51 -30.89 1.91
C LEU A 80 -24.56 -29.70 0.94
N ARG A 81 -25.76 -29.32 0.47
CA ARG A 81 -25.95 -28.11 -0.35
C ARG A 81 -25.55 -26.85 0.40
N ALA A 82 -25.91 -26.72 1.67
CA ALA A 82 -25.54 -25.57 2.50
C ALA A 82 -24.02 -25.47 2.68
N VAL A 83 -23.34 -26.60 2.94
CA VAL A 83 -21.88 -26.66 3.11
C VAL A 83 -21.15 -26.31 1.82
N GLN A 84 -21.57 -26.85 0.67
CA GLN A 84 -20.95 -26.54 -0.63
C GLN A 84 -21.06 -25.06 -1.00
N ASN A 85 -22.19 -24.41 -0.68
CA ASN A 85 -22.42 -23.01 -1.02
C ASN A 85 -21.83 -22.01 -0.01
N ARG A 86 -21.42 -22.48 1.18
CA ARG A 86 -20.84 -21.65 2.25
C ARG A 86 -19.55 -20.92 1.81
N PRO A 87 -18.53 -21.58 1.22
CA PRO A 87 -17.30 -20.91 0.80
C PRO A 87 -17.56 -19.91 -0.34
N ALA A 88 -18.43 -20.24 -1.30
CA ALA A 88 -18.77 -19.33 -2.39
C ALA A 88 -19.45 -18.04 -1.87
N LYS A 89 -20.41 -18.17 -0.94
CA LYS A 89 -21.08 -17.02 -0.31
C LYS A 89 -20.12 -16.18 0.53
N GLN A 90 -19.20 -16.80 1.26
CA GLN A 90 -18.17 -16.09 2.03
C GLN A 90 -17.17 -15.37 1.12
N GLY A 91 -16.69 -16.03 0.06
CA GLY A 91 -15.84 -15.43 -0.96
C GLY A 91 -16.49 -14.23 -1.64
N LEU A 92 -17.76 -14.35 -2.05
CA LEU A 92 -18.53 -13.23 -2.61
C LEU A 92 -18.63 -12.04 -1.65
N ARG A 93 -18.83 -12.28 -0.35
CA ARG A 93 -18.84 -11.22 0.67
C ARG A 93 -17.47 -10.56 0.81
N ALA A 94 -16.40 -11.34 0.84
CA ALA A 94 -15.02 -10.83 0.91
C ALA A 94 -14.67 -9.98 -0.31
N VAL A 95 -15.00 -10.45 -1.52
CA VAL A 95 -14.78 -9.71 -2.77
C VAL A 95 -15.59 -8.41 -2.77
N ARG A 96 -16.85 -8.43 -2.33
CA ARG A 96 -17.68 -7.23 -2.21
C ARG A 96 -17.05 -6.20 -1.26
N TRP A 97 -16.58 -6.65 -0.10
CA TRP A 97 -15.91 -5.79 0.86
C TRP A 97 -14.63 -5.18 0.30
N ALA A 98 -13.77 -5.98 -0.35
CA ALA A 98 -12.54 -5.51 -0.96
C ALA A 98 -12.80 -4.47 -2.06
N ARG A 99 -13.84 -4.66 -2.88
CA ARG A 99 -14.25 -3.69 -3.91
C ARG A 99 -14.68 -2.35 -3.30
N GLU A 100 -15.42 -2.38 -2.20
CA GLU A 100 -15.84 -1.17 -1.49
C GLU A 100 -14.64 -0.44 -0.86
N GLN A 101 -13.67 -1.16 -0.29
CA GLN A 101 -12.43 -0.55 0.21
C GLN A 101 -11.63 0.14 -0.92
N LEU A 102 -11.49 -0.53 -2.08
CA LEU A 102 -10.80 0.06 -3.22
C LEU A 102 -11.50 1.32 -3.74
N ARG A 103 -12.84 1.32 -3.77
CA ARG A 103 -13.63 2.50 -4.14
C ARG A 103 -13.36 3.66 -3.20
N ARG A 104 -13.35 3.43 -1.88
CA ARG A 104 -13.04 4.46 -0.88
C ARG A 104 -11.63 5.02 -1.05
N ALA A 105 -10.63 4.15 -1.24
CA ALA A 105 -9.25 4.56 -1.48
C ALA A 105 -9.10 5.44 -2.73
N ARG A 106 -9.81 5.09 -3.82
CA ARG A 106 -9.84 5.90 -5.05
C ARG A 106 -10.47 7.28 -4.82
N GLU A 107 -11.55 7.37 -4.04
CA GLU A 107 -12.19 8.63 -3.67
C GLU A 107 -11.23 9.53 -2.88
N GLN A 108 -10.49 8.95 -1.92
CA GLN A 108 -9.49 9.69 -1.15
C GLN A 108 -8.36 10.23 -2.03
N LEU A 109 -7.86 9.41 -2.96
CA LEU A 109 -6.83 9.85 -3.91
C LEU A 109 -7.34 10.97 -4.83
N ARG A 110 -8.60 10.90 -5.26
CA ARG A 110 -9.23 11.96 -6.07
C ARG A 110 -9.26 13.28 -5.30
N ARG A 111 -9.72 13.26 -4.05
CA ARG A 111 -9.75 14.45 -3.18
C ARG A 111 -8.36 15.03 -2.96
N ALA A 112 -7.36 14.19 -2.68
CA ALA A 112 -5.98 14.63 -2.51
C ALA A 112 -5.43 15.31 -3.77
N ARG A 113 -5.75 14.79 -4.96
CA ARG A 113 -5.37 15.41 -6.24
C ARG A 113 -6.03 16.77 -6.45
N GLU A 114 -7.31 16.89 -6.11
CA GLU A 114 -8.04 18.18 -6.17
C GLU A 114 -7.42 19.21 -5.23
N GLN A 115 -7.05 18.81 -4.01
CA GLN A 115 -6.33 19.69 -3.06
C GLN A 115 -4.97 20.15 -3.61
N LEU A 116 -4.17 19.23 -4.17
CA LEU A 116 -2.89 19.59 -4.78
C LEU A 116 -3.07 20.53 -5.98
N ARG A 117 -4.14 20.35 -6.77
CA ARG A 117 -4.46 21.25 -7.88
C ARG A 117 -4.78 22.65 -7.37
N GLY A 118 -5.63 22.76 -6.33
CA GLY A 118 -5.95 24.04 -5.69
C GLY A 118 -4.71 24.73 -5.11
N ALA A 119 -3.83 23.99 -4.43
CA ALA A 119 -2.59 24.55 -3.89
C ALA A 119 -1.65 25.08 -4.99
N ARG A 120 -1.55 24.37 -6.12
CA ARG A 120 -0.77 24.84 -7.28
C ARG A 120 -1.34 26.13 -7.87
N GLU A 121 -2.65 26.23 -8.00
CA GLU A 121 -3.30 27.44 -8.49
C GLU A 121 -3.09 28.63 -7.53
N GLN A 122 -3.16 28.40 -6.22
CA GLN A 122 -2.84 29.43 -5.22
C GLN A 122 -1.39 29.92 -5.34
N LEU A 123 -0.43 29.00 -5.46
CA LEU A 123 0.98 29.34 -5.63
C LEU A 123 1.21 30.12 -6.94
N GLN A 124 0.56 29.71 -8.03
CA GLN A 124 0.64 30.42 -9.31
C GLN A 124 0.10 31.85 -9.18
N ARG A 125 -1.04 32.04 -8.50
CA ARG A 125 -1.59 33.38 -8.21
C ARG A 125 -0.65 34.21 -7.34
N ALA A 126 0.01 33.61 -6.34
CA ALA A 126 0.96 34.30 -5.48
C ALA A 126 2.25 34.72 -6.21
N MET A 127 2.70 33.93 -7.18
CA MET A 127 3.89 34.22 -8.00
C MET A 127 3.67 35.30 -9.07
N GLU A 128 2.42 35.50 -9.50
CA GLU A 128 2.06 36.45 -10.55
C GLU A 128 2.42 37.92 -10.19
N PRO A 129 2.11 38.46 -8.99
CA PRO A 129 2.58 39.78 -8.57
C PRO A 129 4.10 39.93 -8.57
N LEU A 130 4.82 38.91 -8.08
CA LEU A 130 6.29 38.93 -8.06
C LEU A 130 6.86 38.98 -9.49
N ARG A 131 6.28 38.19 -10.41
CA ARG A 131 6.66 38.22 -11.82
C ARG A 131 6.43 39.60 -12.44
N ARG A 132 5.29 40.23 -12.16
CA ARG A 132 4.97 41.59 -12.61
C ARG A 132 5.94 42.62 -12.04
N ALA A 133 6.29 42.53 -10.76
CA ALA A 133 7.23 43.44 -10.10
C ALA A 133 8.67 43.33 -10.64
N MET A 134 9.10 42.15 -11.07
CA MET A 134 10.43 41.95 -11.66
C MET A 134 10.57 42.52 -13.07
N GLU A 135 9.48 42.69 -13.83
CA GLU A 135 9.54 43.14 -15.21
C GLU A 135 10.05 44.59 -15.38
N PRO A 136 9.57 45.59 -14.60
CA PRO A 136 10.16 46.92 -14.57
C PRO A 136 11.64 46.94 -14.21
N LEU A 137 12.05 46.15 -13.20
CA LEU A 137 13.46 46.06 -12.79
C LEU A 137 14.34 45.50 -13.91
N ARG A 138 13.84 44.49 -14.64
CA ARG A 138 14.54 43.94 -15.81
C ARG A 138 14.67 44.98 -16.92
N ARG A 139 13.63 45.76 -17.19
CA ARG A 139 13.63 46.85 -18.19
C ARG A 139 14.62 47.95 -17.80
N ALA A 140 14.58 48.41 -16.55
CA ALA A 140 15.51 49.42 -16.03
C ALA A 140 16.98 48.96 -16.14
N ARG A 141 17.25 47.68 -15.83
CA ARG A 141 18.60 47.10 -15.98
C ARG A 141 19.08 47.10 -17.43
N GLU A 142 18.20 46.81 -18.40
CA GLU A 142 18.57 46.84 -19.82
C GLU A 142 18.78 48.28 -20.31
N GLN A 143 17.97 49.24 -19.88
CA GLN A 143 18.18 50.66 -20.18
C GLN A 143 19.54 51.15 -19.66
N LEU A 144 19.90 50.81 -18.41
CA LEU A 144 21.22 51.12 -17.86
C LEU A 144 22.36 50.46 -18.67
N ARG A 145 22.15 49.22 -19.13
CA ARG A 145 23.11 48.53 -19.98
C ARG A 145 23.30 49.23 -21.33
N GLN A 146 22.22 49.72 -21.94
CA GLN A 146 22.27 50.48 -23.19
C GLN A 146 22.94 51.84 -22.99
N ALA A 147 22.54 52.60 -21.96
CA ALA A 147 23.18 53.87 -21.61
C ALA A 147 24.69 53.70 -21.37
N ARG A 148 25.10 52.63 -20.69
CA ARG A 148 26.53 52.30 -20.51
C ARG A 148 27.26 51.98 -21.82
N LYS A 149 26.58 51.44 -22.84
CA LYS A 149 27.17 51.26 -24.18
C LYS A 149 27.33 52.59 -24.92
N HIS A 150 26.45 53.55 -24.70
CA HIS A 150 26.56 54.89 -25.30
C HIS A 150 27.57 55.78 -24.56
N LEU A 151 27.70 55.60 -23.24
CA LEU A 151 28.72 56.24 -22.40
C LEU A 151 30.06 55.49 -22.39
N ARG A 152 30.18 54.38 -23.12
CA ARG A 152 31.49 53.79 -23.39
C ARG A 152 32.33 54.88 -24.05
N PRO A 153 33.60 55.08 -23.66
CA PRO A 153 34.43 56.09 -24.29
C PRO A 153 34.35 55.92 -25.80
N CYS A 154 33.77 56.89 -26.51
CA CYS A 154 33.96 56.98 -27.95
C CYS A 154 35.46 57.08 -28.17
N CYS A 155 35.98 56.52 -29.26
CA CYS A 155 37.41 56.55 -29.56
C CYS A 155 38.02 57.95 -29.34
N ALA A 156 37.26 59.02 -29.58
CA ALA A 156 37.61 60.42 -29.27
C ALA A 156 38.14 60.65 -27.83
N MET A 157 37.54 60.05 -26.80
CA MET A 157 38.00 60.17 -25.40
C MET A 157 39.29 59.38 -25.15
N GLU A 158 39.50 58.26 -25.86
CA GLU A 158 40.77 57.52 -25.79
C GLU A 158 41.89 58.26 -26.53
N HIS A 159 41.59 58.90 -27.66
CA HIS A 159 42.53 59.76 -28.38
C HIS A 159 42.93 60.99 -27.57
N LEU A 160 41.97 61.67 -26.94
CA LEU A 160 42.24 62.78 -26.02
C LEU A 160 43.03 62.32 -24.79
N ARG A 161 42.69 61.16 -24.19
CA ARG A 161 43.45 60.58 -23.08
C ARG A 161 44.88 60.21 -23.48
N ARG A 162 45.08 59.65 -24.69
CA ARG A 162 46.40 59.36 -25.25
C ARG A 162 47.18 60.65 -25.53
N ALA A 163 46.54 61.68 -26.08
CA ALA A 163 47.16 62.98 -26.33
C ALA A 163 47.56 63.70 -25.02
N CYS A 164 46.68 63.72 -24.02
CA CYS A 164 47.01 64.26 -22.69
C CYS A 164 48.16 63.49 -22.02
N ASN A 165 48.18 62.16 -22.11
CA ASN A 165 49.28 61.36 -21.59
C ASN A 165 50.59 61.64 -22.34
N PHE A 166 50.54 61.82 -23.66
CA PHE A 166 51.69 62.16 -24.49
C PHE A 166 52.26 63.54 -24.11
N CYS A 167 51.43 64.57 -24.00
CA CYS A 167 51.85 65.89 -23.54
C CYS A 167 52.38 65.89 -22.09
N ALA A 168 51.82 65.06 -21.20
CA ALA A 168 52.33 64.94 -19.83
C ALA A 168 53.73 64.30 -19.76
N ILE A 169 54.08 63.45 -20.73
CA ILE A 169 55.37 62.76 -20.80
C ILE A 169 56.41 63.60 -21.55
N GLU A 170 56.02 64.32 -22.62
CA GLU A 170 56.93 65.06 -23.50
C GLU A 170 57.05 66.57 -23.19
N THR A 171 56.38 67.09 -22.17
CA THR A 171 56.59 68.49 -21.74
C THR A 171 58.06 68.69 -21.37
N SER A 172 58.75 69.55 -22.12
CA SER A 172 60.12 69.96 -21.84
C SER A 172 60.17 70.58 -20.42
N PRO A 173 61.31 70.53 -19.72
CA PRO A 173 61.43 71.09 -18.37
C PRO A 173 60.99 72.57 -18.30
N GLU A 174 61.21 73.34 -19.36
CA GLU A 174 60.82 74.75 -19.47
C GLU A 174 59.29 74.93 -19.52
N GLN A 175 58.56 74.00 -20.16
CA GLN A 175 57.10 74.04 -20.20
C GLN A 175 56.45 73.61 -18.88
N LYS A 176 57.12 72.74 -18.11
CA LYS A 176 56.66 72.35 -16.76
C LYS A 176 56.77 73.52 -15.78
N GLU A 177 57.86 74.28 -15.83
CA GLU A 177 58.00 75.50 -15.02
C GLU A 177 57.00 76.59 -15.41
N ALA A 178 56.74 76.78 -16.72
CA ALA A 178 55.71 77.72 -17.18
C ALA A 178 54.28 77.31 -16.79
N GLN A 179 53.95 76.01 -16.83
CA GLN A 179 52.65 75.51 -16.34
C GLN A 179 52.50 75.62 -14.82
N GLN A 180 53.57 75.38 -14.07
CA GLN A 180 53.58 75.54 -12.62
C GLN A 180 53.33 77.00 -12.23
N MET A 181 54.03 77.95 -12.87
CA MET A 181 53.80 79.39 -12.67
C MET A 181 52.38 79.83 -13.10
N ALA A 182 51.82 79.26 -14.17
CA ALA A 182 50.46 79.58 -14.60
C ALA A 182 49.39 79.07 -13.61
N LEU A 183 49.58 77.89 -13.00
CA LEU A 183 48.61 77.31 -12.05
C LEU A 183 48.66 78.00 -10.67
N GLU A 184 49.83 78.49 -10.25
CA GLU A 184 49.97 79.28 -9.03
C GLU A 184 49.35 80.69 -9.16
N GLY A 185 49.17 81.21 -10.37
CA GLY A 185 48.53 82.50 -10.66
C GLY A 185 46.99 82.52 -10.65
N PHE A 186 46.31 81.36 -10.60
CA PHE A 186 44.85 81.27 -10.53
C PHE A 186 44.33 80.82 -9.15
N ALA A 187 44.88 81.41 -8.08
CA ALA A 187 44.15 81.48 -6.82
C ALA A 187 43.02 82.51 -6.99
N CYS A 188 41.80 82.06 -7.26
CA CYS A 188 40.61 82.90 -7.15
C CYS A 188 40.46 83.38 -5.71
N VAL A 189 40.55 84.70 -5.49
CA VAL A 189 39.94 85.39 -4.34
C VAL A 189 38.42 85.36 -4.50
#